data_AF-A0A1X2IL71-F1
#
_entry.id   AF-A0A1X2IL71-F1
#
_cell.length_a   1.000
_cell.length_b   1.000
_cell.length_c   1.000
_cell.angle_alpha   90.00
_cell.angle_beta   90.00
_cell.angle_gamma   90.00
#
_symmetry.space_group_name_H-M   'P 1'
#
loop_
_entity.id
_entity.type
_entity.pdbx_description
1 polymer ?
#
loop_
_entity_poly.entity_id
_entity_poly.type
_entity_poly.pdbx_seq_one_letter_code
_entity_poly.pdbx_strand_id
1 'polypeptide(L)'
;MRLSLLALGAASYVAAQNCNPTYNVASSGDCMKQCSMDAGKSIYSDYTLDPASPNFIKSLSSSCYKGTPDYIAFMTSAGTCWLKCDKKQQDDYTQREFKESCSWYNEHKDDTCNASSASGSSGNSTASSSGSGANASQSTSGSNHLKATGIVAGMAVGVSALLL
;
A
#
# COMPACT_ATOMS: atom_id res chain seq x y z
N MET A 1 -8.64 -33.69 41.32
CA MET A 1 -7.64 -33.21 40.35
C MET A 1 -8.32 -32.14 39.50
N ARG A 2 -8.04 -30.86 39.74
CA ARG A 2 -8.65 -29.73 39.02
C ARG A 2 -7.74 -29.42 37.83
N LEU A 3 -8.20 -29.68 36.60
CA LEU A 3 -7.47 -29.34 35.39
C LEU A 3 -7.56 -27.83 35.14
N SER A 4 -6.40 -27.17 35.13
CA SER A 4 -6.23 -25.79 34.71
C SER A 4 -6.34 -25.69 33.19
N LEU A 5 -7.32 -24.93 32.70
CA LEU A 5 -7.43 -24.51 31.30
C LEU A 5 -6.47 -23.33 31.05
N LEU A 6 -5.39 -23.58 30.31
CA LEU A 6 -4.54 -22.53 29.74
C LEU A 6 -5.20 -22.04 28.43
N ALA A 7 -5.77 -20.84 28.47
CA ALA A 7 -6.23 -20.14 27.28
C ALA A 7 -5.01 -19.58 26.52
N LEU A 8 -4.67 -20.22 25.39
CA LEU A 8 -3.75 -19.65 24.40
C LEU A 8 -4.46 -18.52 23.67
N GLY A 9 -4.19 -17.28 24.09
CA GLY A 9 -4.59 -16.09 23.33
C GLY A 9 -3.84 -16.07 21.99
N ALA A 10 -4.57 -16.12 20.88
CA ALA A 10 -4.00 -15.91 19.56
C ALA A 10 -3.61 -14.43 19.42
N ALA A 11 -2.32 -14.13 19.57
CA ALA A 11 -1.76 -12.88 19.07
C ALA A 11 -1.81 -12.95 17.54
N SER A 12 -2.74 -12.23 16.91
CA SER A 12 -2.72 -12.01 15.47
C SER A 12 -1.49 -11.20 15.12
N TYR A 13 -0.41 -11.89 14.76
CA TYR A 13 0.73 -11.27 14.10
C TYR A 13 0.23 -10.71 12.77
N VAL A 14 0.08 -9.39 12.69
CA VAL A 14 0.06 -8.71 11.40
C VAL A 14 1.47 -8.90 10.85
N ALA A 15 1.66 -9.89 9.99
CA ALA A 15 2.89 -9.98 9.20
C ALA A 15 3.04 -8.64 8.48
N ALA A 16 4.10 -7.89 8.78
CA ALA A 16 4.39 -6.63 8.10
C ALA A 16 4.50 -6.97 6.60
N GLN A 17 3.50 -6.55 5.83
CA GLN A 17 3.52 -6.77 4.38
C GLN A 17 4.63 -5.88 3.84
N ASN A 18 5.64 -6.45 3.19
CA ASN A 18 6.70 -5.64 2.60
C ASN A 18 6.26 -5.22 1.19
N CYS A 19 5.24 -4.35 1.12
CA CYS A 19 4.58 -3.98 -0.13
C CYS A 19 5.54 -3.30 -1.11
N ASN A 20 6.37 -2.37 -0.62
CA ASN A 20 7.23 -1.53 -1.46
C ASN A 20 8.67 -1.50 -0.90
N PRO A 21 9.39 -2.64 -0.90
CA PRO A 21 10.70 -2.77 -0.24
C PRO A 21 11.80 -1.91 -0.85
N THR A 22 11.63 -1.49 -2.10
CA THR A 22 12.60 -0.67 -2.83
C THR A 22 12.43 0.82 -2.54
N TYR A 23 11.34 1.23 -1.89
CA TYR A 23 11.14 2.64 -1.54
C TYR A 23 12.08 3.04 -0.40
N ASN A 24 13.05 3.88 -0.70
CA ASN A 24 14.10 4.30 0.23
C ASN A 24 14.30 5.82 0.27
N VAL A 25 13.31 6.60 -0.16
CA VAL A 25 13.40 8.06 -0.18
C VAL A 25 13.41 8.58 1.25
N ALA A 26 14.48 9.29 1.61
CA ALA A 26 14.64 9.85 2.95
C ALA A 26 13.72 11.06 3.17
N SER A 27 12.97 11.02 4.27
CA SER A 27 12.13 12.14 4.70
C SER A 27 12.95 13.41 4.95
N SER A 28 12.37 14.56 4.60
CA SER A 28 12.96 15.89 4.77
C SER A 28 12.83 16.44 6.18
N GLY A 29 12.18 15.70 7.09
CA GLY A 29 12.05 16.03 8.50
C GLY A 29 10.62 15.87 9.02
N ASP A 30 10.49 15.88 10.35
CA ASP A 30 9.22 15.58 11.03
C ASP A 30 8.13 16.61 10.72
N CYS A 31 8.47 17.89 10.49
CA CYS A 31 7.48 18.90 10.15
C CYS A 31 6.86 18.63 8.78
N MET A 32 7.69 18.37 7.75
CA MET A 32 7.20 18.06 6.40
C MET A 32 6.39 16.77 6.40
N LYS A 33 6.87 15.76 7.13
CA LYS A 33 6.16 14.48 7.32
C LYS A 33 4.78 14.68 7.95
N GLN A 34 4.70 15.47 9.03
CA GLN A 34 3.43 15.75 9.72
C GLN A 34 2.46 16.51 8.81
N CYS A 35 2.95 17.54 8.11
CA CYS A 35 2.15 18.29 7.13
C CYS A 35 1.59 17.39 6.03
N SER A 36 2.42 16.49 5.48
CA SER A 36 1.98 15.51 4.47
C SER A 36 0.96 14.53 5.04
N MET A 37 1.16 14.03 6.27
CA MET A 37 0.20 13.15 6.94
C MET A 37 -1.14 13.83 7.18
N ASP A 38 -1.16 15.08 7.65
CA ASP A 38 -2.40 15.80 7.94
C ASP A 38 -3.16 16.16 6.67
N ALA A 39 -2.46 16.64 5.64
CA ALA A 39 -3.04 16.93 4.33
C ALA A 39 -3.56 15.65 3.67
N GLY A 40 -2.76 14.59 3.67
CA GLY A 40 -3.15 13.30 3.12
C GLY A 40 -4.36 12.69 3.81
N LYS A 41 -4.40 12.73 5.15
CA LYS A 41 -5.54 12.24 5.94
C LYS A 41 -6.84 13.00 5.70
N SER A 42 -6.75 14.26 5.27
CA SER A 42 -7.94 15.04 4.88
C SER A 42 -8.56 14.57 3.55
N ILE A 43 -7.80 13.85 2.72
CA ILE A 43 -8.22 13.33 1.41
C ILE A 43 -8.56 11.84 1.52
N TYR A 44 -7.67 11.07 2.14
CA TYR A 44 -7.81 9.64 2.35
C TYR A 44 -7.69 9.32 3.84
N SER A 45 -8.74 8.77 4.46
CA SER A 45 -8.69 8.39 5.88
C SER A 45 -7.62 7.34 6.19
N ASP A 46 -7.24 6.55 5.18
CA ASP A 46 -6.21 5.51 5.21
C ASP A 46 -4.84 5.98 4.69
N TYR A 47 -4.64 7.30 4.55
CA TYR A 47 -3.37 7.88 4.12
C TYR A 47 -2.21 7.43 5.00
N THR A 48 -1.11 7.10 4.34
CA THR A 48 0.10 6.60 4.98
C THR A 48 1.35 7.05 4.24
N LEU A 49 2.44 7.20 5.00
CA LEU A 49 3.80 7.36 4.49
C LEU A 49 4.65 6.10 4.69
N ASP A 50 4.04 5.03 5.20
CA ASP A 50 4.71 3.74 5.41
C ASP A 50 4.75 2.95 4.10
N PRO A 51 5.95 2.68 3.52
CA PRO A 51 6.08 1.89 2.30
C PRO A 51 5.64 0.43 2.45
N ALA A 52 5.56 -0.10 3.68
CA ALA A 52 5.02 -1.42 3.95
C ALA A 52 3.48 -1.46 3.89
N SER A 53 2.80 -0.32 3.82
CA SER A 53 1.34 -0.30 3.80
C SER A 53 0.79 -0.62 2.40
N PRO A 54 -0.32 -1.37 2.30
CA PRO A 54 -1.00 -1.58 1.03
C PRO A 54 -1.56 -0.28 0.43
N ASN A 55 -1.75 0.76 1.25
CA ASN A 55 -2.28 2.07 0.81
C ASN A 55 -1.18 3.06 0.44
N PHE A 56 0.09 2.64 0.44
CA PHE A 56 1.22 3.53 0.21
C PHE A 56 1.21 4.18 -1.17
N ILE A 57 1.05 3.39 -2.24
CA ILE A 57 1.02 3.91 -3.63
C ILE A 57 -0.16 4.87 -3.82
N LYS A 58 -1.34 4.50 -3.29
CA LYS A 58 -2.53 5.37 -3.28
C LYS A 58 -2.22 6.69 -2.57
N SER A 59 -1.54 6.65 -1.43
CA SER A 59 -1.16 7.85 -0.68
C SER A 59 -0.13 8.71 -1.44
N LEU A 60 0.86 8.10 -2.09
CA LEU A 60 1.80 8.83 -2.96
C LEU A 60 1.10 9.46 -4.17
N SER A 61 -0.01 8.87 -4.66
CA SER A 61 -0.74 9.43 -5.80
C SER A 61 -1.26 10.85 -5.52
N SER A 62 -1.65 11.17 -4.27
CA SER A 62 -2.11 12.51 -3.92
C SER A 62 -1.00 13.56 -3.98
N SER A 63 0.27 13.18 -3.89
CA SER A 63 1.39 14.14 -4.04
C SER A 63 2.02 14.08 -5.42
N CYS A 64 1.94 12.96 -6.14
CA CYS A 64 2.67 12.76 -7.38
C CYS A 64 1.82 12.78 -8.66
N TYR A 65 0.53 12.46 -8.59
CA TYR A 65 -0.33 12.37 -9.77
C TYR A 65 -0.99 13.71 -10.13
N LYS A 66 -0.21 14.53 -10.84
CA LYS A 66 -0.55 15.92 -11.19
C LYS A 66 -1.86 16.04 -11.99
N GLY A 67 -2.54 17.17 -11.80
CA GLY A 67 -3.75 17.52 -12.56
C GLY A 67 -5.04 16.88 -12.04
N THR A 68 -4.97 16.16 -10.93
CA THR A 68 -6.16 15.61 -10.25
C THR A 68 -6.65 16.51 -9.13
N PRO A 69 -7.94 16.43 -8.75
CA PRO A 69 -8.47 17.13 -7.58
C PRO A 69 -7.70 16.79 -6.29
N ASP A 70 -7.35 15.53 -6.10
CA ASP A 70 -6.62 15.06 -4.92
C ASP A 70 -5.21 15.66 -4.86
N TYR A 71 -4.53 15.78 -6.01
CA TYR A 71 -3.25 16.46 -6.09
C TYR A 71 -3.33 17.94 -5.71
N ILE A 72 -4.33 18.63 -6.24
CA ILE A 72 -4.53 20.06 -5.94
C ILE A 72 -4.85 20.24 -4.45
N ALA A 73 -5.74 19.40 -3.90
CA ALA A 73 -6.12 19.44 -2.49
C ALA A 73 -4.91 19.17 -1.58
N PHE A 74 -4.11 18.16 -1.89
CA PHE A 74 -2.92 17.80 -1.13
C PHE A 74 -1.89 18.92 -1.17
N MET A 75 -1.52 19.39 -2.37
CA MET A 75 -0.51 20.46 -2.53
C MET A 75 -0.95 21.76 -1.88
N THR A 76 -2.24 22.10 -1.92
CA THR A 76 -2.78 23.30 -1.26
C THR A 76 -2.68 23.19 0.27
N SER A 77 -3.17 22.08 0.83
CA SER A 77 -3.19 21.85 2.27
C SER A 77 -1.77 21.68 2.84
N ALA A 78 -1.00 20.75 2.27
CA ALA A 78 0.37 20.46 2.68
C ALA A 78 1.27 21.67 2.44
N GLY A 79 1.14 22.35 1.29
CA GLY A 79 1.90 23.56 0.97
C GLY A 79 1.71 24.68 1.99
N THR A 80 0.47 24.92 2.42
CA THR A 80 0.19 25.92 3.47
C THR A 80 0.84 25.56 4.80
N CYS A 81 0.91 24.27 5.13
CA CYS A 81 1.58 23.77 6.32
C CYS A 81 3.11 23.85 6.21
N TRP A 82 3.69 23.46 5.06
CA TRP A 82 5.14 23.45 4.81
C TRP A 82 5.80 24.83 4.99
N LEU A 83 5.07 25.91 4.73
CA LEU A 83 5.56 27.28 4.96
C LEU A 83 5.94 27.57 6.42
N LYS A 84 5.44 26.78 7.37
CA LYS A 84 5.76 26.89 8.80
C LYS A 84 6.95 26.02 9.23
N CYS A 85 7.40 25.12 8.36
CA CYS A 85 8.53 24.24 8.65
C CYS A 85 9.87 25.00 8.48
N ASP A 86 10.94 24.46 9.05
CA ASP A 86 12.27 25.03 8.85
C ASP A 86 12.66 25.09 7.37
N LYS A 87 13.33 26.18 6.98
CA LYS A 87 13.80 26.41 5.61
C LYS A 87 14.60 25.21 5.06
N LYS A 88 15.43 24.58 5.89
CA LYS A 88 16.21 23.39 5.49
C LYS A 88 15.30 22.22 5.10
N GLN A 89 14.23 21.95 5.85
CA GLN A 89 13.29 20.87 5.54
C GLN A 89 12.50 21.16 4.26
N GLN A 90 12.12 22.43 4.05
CA GLN A 90 11.48 22.87 2.80
C GLN A 90 12.39 22.66 1.59
N ASP A 91 13.67 23.02 1.72
CA ASP A 91 14.67 22.85 0.65
C ASP A 91 14.94 21.36 0.39
N ASP A 92 15.14 20.56 1.43
CA ASP A 92 15.32 19.11 1.32
C ASP A 92 14.12 18.45 0.61
N TYR A 93 12.90 18.90 0.90
CA TYR A 93 11.70 18.36 0.26
C TYR A 93 11.63 18.68 -1.22
N THR A 94 11.80 19.97 -1.56
CA THR A 94 11.67 20.44 -2.95
C THR A 94 12.81 19.97 -3.84
N GLN A 95 14.03 19.84 -3.31
CA GLN A 95 15.20 19.45 -4.08
C GLN A 95 15.37 17.93 -4.20
N ARG A 96 14.93 17.17 -3.19
CA ARG A 96 15.18 15.73 -3.10
C ARG A 96 13.89 14.93 -2.95
N GLU A 97 13.24 15.00 -1.78
CA GLU A 97 12.19 14.04 -1.41
C GLU A 97 11.06 14.02 -2.43
N PHE A 98 10.56 15.18 -2.85
CA PHE A 98 9.46 15.26 -3.81
C PHE A 98 9.83 14.64 -5.16
N LYS A 99 11.01 14.99 -5.68
CA LYS A 99 11.49 14.51 -6.97
C LYS A 99 11.71 13.00 -6.96
N GLU A 100 12.39 12.49 -5.93
CA GLU A 100 12.71 11.06 -5.80
C GLU A 100 11.44 10.23 -5.56
N SER A 101 10.56 10.68 -4.65
CA SER A 101 9.28 10.00 -4.36
C SER A 101 8.42 9.90 -5.60
N CYS A 102 8.30 10.98 -6.37
CA CYS A 102 7.48 10.97 -7.58
C CYS A 102 8.15 10.28 -8.77
N SER A 103 9.48 10.21 -8.83
CA SER A 103 10.17 9.35 -9.80
C SER A 103 9.84 7.89 -9.54
N TRP A 104 10.02 7.45 -8.28
CA TRP A 104 9.71 6.09 -7.86
C TRP A 104 8.22 5.77 -8.10
N TYR A 105 7.31 6.66 -7.69
CA TYR A 105 5.87 6.46 -7.93
C TYR A 105 5.55 6.26 -9.41
N ASN A 106 6.17 7.00 -10.33
CA ASN A 106 5.85 6.85 -11.76
C ASN A 106 6.21 5.47 -12.32
N GLU A 107 7.26 4.84 -11.78
CA GLU A 107 7.70 3.49 -12.11
C GLU A 107 6.84 2.41 -11.46
N HIS A 108 6.29 2.70 -10.27
CA HIS A 108 5.64 1.74 -9.39
C HIS A 108 4.13 1.98 -9.18
N LYS A 109 3.51 2.96 -9.84
CA LYS A 109 2.10 3.34 -9.61
C LYS A 109 1.09 2.24 -9.89
N ASP A 110 1.47 1.24 -10.68
CA ASP A 110 0.63 0.10 -11.05
C ASP A 110 0.96 -1.16 -10.22
N ASP A 111 1.92 -1.07 -9.29
CA ASP A 111 2.26 -2.17 -8.39
C ASP A 111 1.09 -2.45 -7.45
N THR A 112 0.88 -3.73 -7.18
CA THR A 112 -0.17 -4.18 -6.26
C THR A 112 0.47 -4.82 -5.04
N CYS A 113 0.06 -4.38 -3.85
CA CYS A 113 0.45 -5.08 -2.63
C CYS A 113 -0.41 -6.32 -2.46
N ASN A 114 0.09 -7.48 -2.90
CA ASN A 114 -0.62 -8.73 -2.76
C ASN A 114 -0.26 -9.36 -1.41
N ALA A 115 -1.24 -9.43 -0.50
CA ALA A 115 -1.08 -9.94 0.87
C ALA A 115 -0.71 -11.44 0.97
N SER A 116 -0.49 -12.10 -0.17
CA SER A 116 -0.26 -13.54 -0.28
C SER A 116 1.12 -13.83 -0.88
N SER A 117 2.20 -13.52 -0.18
CA SER A 117 3.52 -14.10 -0.44
C SER A 117 4.41 -14.04 0.81
N ALA A 118 3.89 -14.55 1.92
CA ALA A 118 4.69 -14.97 3.07
C ALA A 118 4.42 -16.44 3.38
N SER A 119 4.49 -17.31 2.35
CA SER A 119 4.79 -18.73 2.58
C SER A 119 6.30 -18.89 2.40
N GLY A 120 7.03 -18.63 3.48
CA GLY A 120 8.42 -19.01 3.57
C GLY A 120 8.51 -20.54 3.53
N SER A 121 8.84 -21.10 2.36
CA SER A 121 9.39 -22.45 2.29
C SER A 121 10.78 -22.44 2.90
N SER A 122 10.85 -22.62 4.22
CA SER A 122 12.03 -23.13 4.90
C SER A 122 12.19 -24.61 4.54
N GLY A 123 12.69 -24.89 3.34
CA GLY A 123 13.12 -26.22 2.91
C GLY A 123 14.49 -26.53 3.49
N ASN A 124 14.52 -27.00 4.74
CA ASN A 124 15.71 -27.56 5.36
C ASN A 124 16.02 -28.92 4.72
N SER A 125 17.17 -29.04 4.07
CA SER A 125 17.69 -30.30 3.53
C SER A 125 17.91 -31.32 4.65
N THR A 126 17.18 -32.43 4.63
CA THR A 126 17.63 -33.66 5.31
C THR A 126 17.12 -34.87 4.52
N ALA A 127 18.07 -35.71 4.11
CA ALA A 127 17.86 -36.87 3.27
C ALA A 127 17.33 -38.10 4.04
N SER A 128 16.43 -38.81 3.37
CA SER A 128 16.23 -40.27 3.29
C SER A 128 16.06 -41.14 4.55
N SER A 129 14.90 -41.81 4.66
CA SER A 129 14.82 -43.26 4.38
C SER A 129 13.37 -43.80 4.29
N SER A 130 13.10 -44.42 3.14
CA SER A 130 12.36 -45.65 2.84
C SER A 130 11.24 -46.16 3.76
N GLY A 131 10.03 -46.33 3.19
CA GLY A 131 8.97 -47.18 3.75
C GLY A 131 7.75 -47.27 2.83
N SER A 132 7.61 -48.41 2.15
CA SER A 132 6.59 -48.75 1.15
C SER A 132 5.15 -48.80 1.69
N GLY A 133 4.17 -48.44 0.86
CA GLY A 133 2.76 -48.71 1.14
C GLY A 133 1.83 -48.16 0.06
N ALA A 134 1.51 -48.99 -0.94
CA ALA A 134 0.51 -48.70 -1.95
C ALA A 134 -0.91 -48.76 -1.35
N ASN A 135 -1.76 -47.78 -1.65
CA ASN A 135 -3.17 -48.06 -1.91
C ASN A 135 -3.83 -46.94 -2.72
N ALA A 136 -4.62 -47.37 -3.70
CA ALA A 136 -5.29 -46.55 -4.70
C ALA A 136 -6.70 -46.13 -4.27
N SER A 137 -7.27 -45.23 -5.09
CA SER A 137 -8.70 -44.83 -5.19
C SER A 137 -9.13 -43.71 -4.24
N GLN A 138 -9.90 -42.68 -4.58
CA GLN A 138 -10.63 -42.24 -5.79
C GLN A 138 -11.40 -40.95 -5.41
N SER A 139 -11.86 -40.19 -6.41
CA SER A 139 -12.85 -39.07 -6.36
C SER A 139 -12.23 -37.66 -6.36
N THR A 140 -12.07 -36.96 -7.48
CA THR A 140 -13.05 -36.44 -8.47
C THR A 140 -13.86 -35.24 -7.95
N SER A 141 -13.44 -34.08 -8.45
CA SER A 141 -14.21 -32.89 -8.87
C SER A 141 -15.27 -32.28 -7.95
N GLY A 142 -14.98 -31.08 -7.47
CA GLY A 142 -15.95 -30.12 -6.93
C GLY A 142 -15.62 -28.70 -7.39
N SER A 143 -15.96 -28.38 -8.63
CA SER A 143 -15.91 -27.02 -9.20
C SER A 143 -16.98 -26.14 -8.54
N ASN A 144 -16.59 -25.00 -7.96
CA ASN A 144 -17.52 -23.92 -7.65
C ASN A 144 -17.09 -22.66 -8.38
N HIS A 145 -17.72 -22.50 -9.53
CA HIS A 145 -17.76 -21.33 -10.38
C HIS A 145 -18.66 -20.26 -9.71
N LEU A 146 -18.06 -19.19 -9.16
CA LEU A 146 -18.80 -17.97 -8.82
C LEU A 146 -18.57 -16.91 -9.90
N LYS A 147 -19.58 -16.76 -10.75
CA LYS A 147 -19.85 -15.56 -11.56
C LYS A 147 -20.16 -14.41 -10.61
N ALA A 148 -19.39 -13.33 -10.67
CA ALA A 148 -19.81 -12.03 -10.16
C ALA A 148 -19.92 -11.06 -11.35
N THR A 149 -21.13 -10.93 -11.86
CA THR A 149 -21.57 -9.95 -12.86
C THR A 149 -21.85 -8.65 -12.12
N GLY A 150 -21.26 -7.52 -12.54
CA GLY A 150 -21.41 -6.25 -11.81
C GLY A 150 -21.12 -5.00 -12.64
N ILE A 151 -22.00 -4.72 -13.61
CA ILE A 151 -22.48 -3.42 -14.11
C ILE A 151 -21.50 -2.23 -14.17
N VAL A 152 -21.12 -1.86 -15.40
CA VAL A 152 -20.45 -0.60 -15.76
C VAL A 152 -21.52 0.48 -15.89
N ALA A 153 -21.55 1.45 -14.97
CA ALA A 153 -22.33 2.68 -15.13
C ALA A 153 -21.43 3.77 -15.71
N GLY A 154 -21.51 3.96 -17.02
CA GLY A 154 -20.91 5.09 -17.70
C GLY A 154 -21.69 6.37 -17.42
N MET A 155 -21.02 7.40 -16.90
CA MET A 155 -21.50 8.78 -16.98
C MET A 155 -20.58 9.56 -17.92
N ALA A 156 -21.14 9.90 -19.08
CA ALA A 156 -20.54 10.79 -20.06
C ALA A 156 -20.48 12.21 -19.50
N VAL A 157 -19.29 12.82 -19.52
CA VAL A 157 -19.11 14.24 -19.20
C VAL A 157 -19.23 15.02 -20.51
N GLY A 158 -20.30 15.80 -20.62
CA GLY A 158 -20.54 16.71 -21.72
C GLY A 158 -19.56 17.89 -21.66
N VAL A 159 -18.82 18.08 -22.74
CA VAL A 159 -18.03 19.27 -23.05
C VAL A 159 -18.99 20.36 -23.52
N SER A 160 -18.91 21.56 -22.92
CA SER A 160 -19.36 22.79 -23.59
C SER A 160 -18.41 23.91 -23.21
N ALA A 161 -17.52 24.21 -24.16
CA ALA A 161 -16.78 25.44 -24.23
C ALA A 161 -17.67 26.53 -24.87
N LEU A 162 -17.64 27.74 -24.31
CA LEU A 162 -17.98 29.01 -24.97
C LEU A 162 -17.21 30.07 -24.16
N LEU A 163 -16.03 30.54 -24.54
CA LEU A 163 -15.75 31.58 -25.54
C LEU A 163 -16.67 32.80 -25.43
N LEU A 164 -16.36 33.72 -24.51
CA LEU A 164 -15.94 35.10 -24.78
C LEU A 164 -15.77 35.88 -23.46
#